data_AF-A0A257PMM6-F1
#
_entry.id   AF-A0A257PMM6-F1
#
_cell.length_a   1.000
_cell.length_b   1.000
_cell.length_c   1.000
_cell.angle_alpha   90.00
_cell.angle_beta   90.00
_cell.angle_gamma   90.00
#
_symmetry.space_group_name_H-M   'P 1'
#
loop_
_entity.id
_entity.type
_entity.pdbx_description
1 polymer ?
#
loop_
_entity_poly.entity_id
_entity_poly.type
_entity_poly.pdbx_seq_one_letter_code
_entity_poly.pdbx_strand_id
1 'polypeptide(L)'
;VQDGDARLLNLPFHFAIDDAMFFSFAWMGSTNAAQRITDPDRVLDLWWDAFMHQYRQGGYLNICLHPFVSGRALRIAMLDRLIARMKTLPGVWFPSCEELARHVLQTA
;
A
#
# COMPACT_ATOMS: atom_id res chain seq x y z
N VAL A 1 -25.23 -10.07 20.42
CA VAL A 1 -25.26 -8.83 19.62
C VAL A 1 -26.53 -8.91 18.78
N GLN A 2 -27.46 -7.97 18.91
CA GLN A 2 -28.60 -7.93 18.00
C GLN A 2 -28.09 -7.58 16.59
N ASP A 3 -28.70 -8.14 15.54
CA ASP A 3 -28.40 -7.73 14.16
C ASP A 3 -28.62 -6.21 14.04
N GLY A 4 -27.52 -5.45 13.92
CA GLY A 4 -27.53 -3.98 13.89
C GLY A 4 -26.48 -3.28 14.76
N ASP A 5 -26.00 -3.92 15.83
CA ASP A 5 -25.01 -3.32 16.77
C ASP A 5 -23.55 -3.70 16.49
N ALA A 6 -23.31 -4.63 15.55
CA ALA A 6 -21.96 -5.04 15.17
C ALA A 6 -21.34 -4.00 14.21
N ARG A 7 -20.39 -3.21 14.72
CA ARG A 7 -19.58 -2.29 13.91
C ARG A 7 -18.31 -2.99 13.44
N LEU A 8 -18.02 -2.91 12.14
CA LEU A 8 -16.77 -3.38 11.55
C LEU A 8 -15.96 -2.17 11.05
N LEU A 9 -14.77 -1.97 11.63
CA LEU A 9 -13.83 -0.98 11.11
C LEU A 9 -13.17 -1.53 9.84
N ASN A 10 -13.22 -0.76 8.76
CA ASN A 10 -12.52 -1.06 7.52
C ASN A 10 -11.25 -0.21 7.40
N LEU A 11 -10.11 -0.84 7.10
CA LEU A 11 -8.86 -0.19 6.76
C LEU A 11 -8.68 -0.29 5.23
N PRO A 12 -9.08 0.73 4.46
CA PRO A 12 -9.17 0.60 3.01
C PRO A 12 -7.79 0.49 2.35
N PHE A 13 -7.74 -0.19 1.21
CA PHE A 13 -6.61 -0.12 0.27
C PHE A 13 -7.17 0.08 -1.15
N HIS A 14 -6.31 0.32 -2.13
CA HIS A 14 -6.72 0.54 -3.52
C HIS A 14 -5.76 -0.14 -4.51
N PHE A 15 -6.26 -0.58 -5.66
CA PHE A 15 -5.45 -1.25 -6.70
C PHE A 15 -4.32 -0.39 -7.29
N ALA A 16 -4.39 0.93 -7.12
CA ALA A 16 -3.30 1.83 -7.53
C ALA A 16 -2.04 1.70 -6.64
N ILE A 17 -2.18 1.10 -5.46
CA ILE A 17 -1.12 0.88 -4.46
C ILE A 17 -1.00 -0.61 -4.09
N ASP A 18 -1.24 -1.47 -5.07
CA ASP A 18 -1.14 -2.93 -4.98
C ASP A 18 -0.06 -3.44 -5.93
N ASP A 19 0.96 -4.11 -5.41
CA ASP A 19 2.10 -4.60 -6.20
C ASP A 19 1.70 -5.60 -7.29
N ALA A 20 0.65 -6.39 -7.06
CA ALA A 20 0.17 -7.38 -8.01
C ALA A 20 -0.34 -6.72 -9.30
N MET A 21 -0.82 -5.47 -9.22
CA MET A 21 -1.30 -4.72 -10.37
C MET A 21 -0.19 -4.18 -11.28
N PHE A 22 1.05 -4.14 -10.81
CA PHE A 22 2.19 -3.62 -11.55
C PHE A 22 3.16 -4.69 -12.02
N PHE A 23 3.22 -5.82 -11.31
CA PHE A 23 4.32 -6.77 -11.43
C PHE A 23 3.89 -8.21 -11.73
N SER A 24 2.60 -8.46 -11.93
CA SER A 24 2.08 -9.79 -12.24
C SER A 24 2.02 -10.05 -13.75
N PHE A 25 2.55 -11.21 -14.13
CA PHE A 25 2.38 -11.81 -15.45
C PHE A 25 1.37 -12.96 -15.35
N ALA A 26 0.51 -13.12 -16.36
CA ALA A 26 -0.55 -14.13 -16.44
C ALA A 26 -1.57 -14.15 -15.28
N TRP A 27 -1.93 -12.98 -14.75
CA TRP A 27 -2.95 -12.86 -13.70
C TRP A 27 -4.34 -13.29 -14.20
N MET A 28 -5.01 -14.22 -13.51
CA MET A 28 -6.40 -14.66 -13.78
C MET A 28 -6.74 -14.93 -15.26
N GLY A 29 -5.85 -15.57 -16.03
CA GLY A 29 -6.13 -15.87 -17.45
C GLY A 29 -6.13 -14.64 -18.37
N SER A 30 -5.56 -13.52 -17.92
CA SER A 30 -5.36 -12.33 -18.74
C SER A 30 -4.50 -12.62 -19.97
N THR A 31 -4.88 -12.00 -21.09
CA THR A 31 -4.11 -12.08 -22.34
C THR A 31 -2.73 -11.46 -22.14
N ASN A 32 -1.75 -11.85 -22.96
CA ASN A 32 -0.39 -11.30 -22.86
C ASN A 32 -0.33 -9.76 -22.95
N ALA A 33 -1.24 -9.15 -23.71
CA ALA A 33 -1.34 -7.69 -23.81
C ALA A 33 -1.87 -7.01 -22.55
N ALA A 34 -2.59 -7.74 -21.69
CA ALA A 34 -3.13 -7.24 -20.42
C ALA A 34 -2.18 -7.47 -19.23
N GLN A 35 -1.06 -8.15 -19.45
CA GLN A 35 -0.08 -8.45 -18.42
C GLN A 35 0.80 -7.22 -18.16
N ARG A 36 1.16 -7.01 -16.89
CA ARG A 36 1.86 -5.80 -16.45
C ARG A 36 3.13 -6.20 -15.74
N ILE A 37 4.26 -5.95 -16.40
CA ILE A 37 5.57 -5.91 -15.75
C ILE A 37 6.06 -4.47 -15.93
N THR A 38 5.85 -3.69 -14.88
CA THR A 38 6.20 -2.27 -14.85
C THR A 38 7.64 -2.11 -14.36
N ASP A 39 8.33 -1.09 -14.85
CA ASP A 39 9.60 -0.65 -14.29
C ASP A 39 9.43 -0.30 -12.79
N PRO A 40 10.21 -0.90 -11.87
CA PRO A 40 10.18 -0.54 -10.45
C PRO A 40 10.36 0.95 -10.18
N ASP A 41 11.19 1.67 -10.95
CA ASP A 41 11.36 3.11 -10.72
C ASP A 41 10.08 3.89 -11.02
N ARG A 42 9.31 3.46 -12.04
CA ARG A 42 8.00 4.05 -12.34
C ARG A 42 6.98 3.81 -11.23
N VAL A 43 7.01 2.63 -10.60
CA VAL A 43 6.13 2.29 -9.47
C VAL A 43 6.52 3.09 -8.22
N LEU A 44 7.84 3.23 -7.96
CA LEU A 44 8.37 4.06 -6.89
C LEU A 44 7.84 5.49 -6.97
N ASP A 45 7.94 6.12 -8.14
CA ASP A 45 7.48 7.49 -8.34
C ASP A 45 5.96 7.62 -8.09
N LEU A 46 5.16 6.69 -8.61
CA LEU A 46 3.72 6.70 -8.45
C LEU A 46 3.30 6.54 -6.98
N TRP A 47 3.92 5.61 -6.26
CA TRP A 47 3.62 5.38 -4.84
C TRP A 47 4.15 6.50 -3.95
N TRP A 48 5.28 7.11 -4.32
CA TRP A 48 5.77 8.31 -3.66
C TRP A 48 4.79 9.48 -3.80
N ASP A 49 4.27 9.72 -4.99
CA ASP A 49 3.29 10.80 -5.23
C ASP A 49 1.98 10.55 -4.46
N ALA A 50 1.51 9.30 -4.42
CA ALA A 50 0.35 8.90 -3.62
C ALA A 50 0.59 9.17 -2.12
N PHE A 51 1.77 8.81 -1.61
CA PHE A 51 2.18 9.10 -0.24
C PHE A 51 2.24 10.61 0.04
N MET A 52 2.88 11.40 -0.83
CA MET A 52 2.98 12.85 -0.64
C MET A 52 1.63 13.57 -0.72
N HIS A 53 0.67 13.02 -1.45
CA HIS A 53 -0.69 13.51 -1.41
C HIS A 53 -1.31 13.28 -0.02
N GLN A 54 -1.25 12.05 0.52
CA GLN A 54 -1.77 11.74 1.85
C GLN A 54 -1.03 12.49 2.97
N TYR A 55 0.30 12.56 2.90
CA TYR A 55 1.12 13.25 3.89
C TYR A 55 0.73 14.73 4.05
N ARG A 56 0.49 15.44 2.94
CA ARG A 56 0.05 16.84 2.97
C ARG A 56 -1.35 17.05 3.58
N GLN A 57 -2.18 16.00 3.61
CA GLN A 57 -3.51 16.03 4.21
C GLN A 57 -3.51 15.49 5.66
N GLY A 58 -2.38 15.00 6.18
CA GLY A 58 -2.36 14.23 7.43
C GLY A 58 -3.13 12.90 7.33
N GLY A 59 -3.22 12.34 6.12
CA GLY A 59 -4.07 11.21 5.79
C GLY A 59 -3.45 9.84 6.01
N TYR A 60 -3.99 8.84 5.30
CA TYR A 60 -3.70 7.42 5.47
C TYR A 60 -3.33 6.77 4.14
N LEU A 61 -2.32 5.89 4.17
CA LEU A 61 -1.90 5.09 3.01
C LEU A 61 -1.61 3.65 3.44
N ASN A 62 -2.16 2.69 2.70
CA ASN A 62 -1.97 1.26 2.95
C ASN A 62 -1.60 0.54 1.66
N ILE A 63 -0.30 0.37 1.45
CA ILE A 63 0.26 -0.28 0.27
C ILE A 63 0.13 -1.81 0.44
N CYS A 64 -0.55 -2.45 -0.50
CA CYS A 64 -0.72 -3.91 -0.50
C CYS A 64 0.48 -4.57 -1.19
N LEU A 65 1.11 -5.52 -0.49
CA LEU A 65 2.31 -6.21 -0.95
C LEU A 65 2.15 -7.72 -0.85
N HIS A 66 2.66 -8.45 -1.83
CA HIS A 66 2.68 -9.90 -1.88
C HIS A 66 4.14 -10.41 -1.87
N PRO A 67 4.55 -11.28 -0.94
CA PRO A 67 5.95 -11.71 -0.85
C PRO A 67 6.50 -12.34 -2.14
N PHE A 68 5.70 -13.13 -2.86
CA PHE A 68 6.13 -13.74 -4.13
C PHE A 68 6.24 -12.74 -5.30
N VAL A 69 5.63 -11.56 -5.15
CA VAL A 69 5.69 -10.45 -6.11
C VAL A 69 6.80 -9.49 -5.70
N SER A 70 6.66 -8.76 -4.59
CA SER A 70 7.63 -7.73 -4.16
C SER A 70 8.92 -8.27 -3.57
N GLY A 71 8.99 -9.56 -3.19
CA GLY A 71 10.20 -10.19 -2.65
C GLY A 71 11.33 -10.41 -3.66
N ARG A 72 11.21 -9.95 -4.90
CA ARG A 72 12.28 -10.01 -5.92
C ARG A 72 13.29 -8.89 -5.69
N ALA A 73 14.58 -9.16 -5.94
CA ALA A 73 15.69 -8.27 -5.58
C ALA A 73 15.48 -6.78 -5.94
N LEU A 74 15.13 -6.48 -7.20
CA LEU A 74 14.92 -5.09 -7.64
C LEU A 74 13.71 -4.41 -6.98
N ARG A 75 12.68 -5.18 -6.63
CA ARG A 75 11.45 -4.67 -5.99
C ARG A 75 11.67 -4.45 -4.49
N ILE A 76 12.46 -5.31 -3.83
CA ILE A 76 12.94 -5.05 -2.46
C ILE A 76 13.77 -3.76 -2.43
N ALA A 77 14.71 -3.59 -3.36
CA ALA A 77 15.53 -2.37 -3.42
C ALA A 77 14.68 -1.10 -3.67
N MET A 78 13.63 -1.21 -4.48
CA MET A 78 12.65 -0.13 -4.69
C MET A 78 11.87 0.19 -3.41
N LEU A 79 11.37 -0.84 -2.69
CA LEU A 79 10.65 -0.67 -1.42
C LEU A 79 11.52 -0.03 -0.34
N ASP A 80 12.79 -0.43 -0.25
CA ASP A 80 13.75 0.15 0.69
C ASP A 80 13.90 1.66 0.44
N ARG A 81 14.09 2.08 -0.82
CA ARG A 81 14.14 3.50 -1.20
C ARG A 81 12.87 4.25 -0.83
N LEU A 82 11.69 3.67 -1.08
CA LEU A 82 10.40 4.28 -0.75
C LEU A 82 10.27 4.52 0.76
N ILE A 83 10.49 3.47 1.55
CA ILE A 83 10.35 3.51 3.01
C ILE A 83 11.39 4.45 3.63
N ALA A 84 12.64 4.39 3.16
CA ALA A 84 13.70 5.30 3.60
C ALA A 84 13.32 6.75 3.35
N ARG A 85 12.77 7.08 2.17
CA ARG A 85 12.32 8.43 1.83
C ARG A 85 11.15 8.89 2.71
N MET A 86 10.16 8.03 2.96
CA MET A 86 9.04 8.34 3.86
C MET A 86 9.51 8.65 5.29
N LYS A 87 10.48 7.89 5.80
CA LYS A 87 11.06 8.09 7.14
C LYS A 87 11.79 9.41 7.33
N THR A 88 12.15 10.13 6.26
CA THR A 88 12.76 11.46 6.36
C THR A 88 11.77 12.56 6.76
N LEU A 89 10.46 12.29 6.64
CA LEU A 89 9.43 13.28 6.93
C LEU A 89 8.96 13.17 8.39
N PRO A 90 8.84 14.30 9.11
CA PRO A 90 8.37 14.29 10.48
C PRO A 90 6.89 13.88 10.57
N GLY A 91 6.52 13.20 11.65
CA GLY A 91 5.12 12.82 11.93
C GLY A 91 4.61 11.60 11.15
N VAL A 92 5.44 10.96 10.32
CA VAL A 92 5.06 9.69 9.69
C VAL A 92 5.05 8.57 10.73
N TRP A 93 3.92 7.88 10.83
CA TRP A 93 3.73 6.74 11.70
C TRP A 93 3.56 5.46 10.86
N PHE A 94 4.31 4.41 11.21
CA PHE A 94 4.22 3.09 10.56
C PHE A 94 3.62 2.05 11.52
N PRO A 95 2.29 2.04 11.71
CA PRO A 95 1.63 1.07 12.57
C PRO A 95 1.40 -0.27 11.88
N SER A 96 1.19 -1.31 12.68
CA SER A 96 0.41 -2.47 12.28
C SER A 96 -1.07 -2.11 12.07
N CYS A 97 -1.81 -2.95 11.35
CA CYS A 97 -3.26 -2.79 11.19
C CYS A 97 -4.00 -2.76 12.54
N GLU A 98 -3.54 -3.54 13.53
CA GLU A 98 -4.16 -3.57 14.86
C GLU A 98 -3.95 -2.25 15.61
N GLU A 99 -2.72 -1.73 15.63
CA GLU A 99 -2.40 -0.47 16.31
C GLU A 99 -3.20 0.69 15.73
N LEU A 100 -3.30 0.76 14.39
CA LEU A 100 -4.11 1.78 13.73
C LEU A 100 -5.59 1.62 14.06
N ALA A 101 -6.13 0.40 13.99
CA ALA A 101 -7.52 0.13 14.31
C ALA A 101 -7.85 0.55 15.75
N ARG A 102 -6.97 0.22 16.70
CA ARG A 102 -7.11 0.62 18.12
C ARG A 102 -7.05 2.13 18.28
N HIS A 103 -6.13 2.80 17.59
CA HIS A 103 -6.02 4.26 17.62
C HIS A 103 -7.32 4.92 17.14
N VAL A 104 -7.83 4.51 15.97
CA VAL A 104 -9.08 5.06 15.41
C VAL A 104 -10.28 4.82 16.33
N LEU A 105 -10.40 3.63 16.92
CA LEU A 105 -11.51 3.32 17.84
C LEU A 105 -11.44 4.09 19.17
N GLN A 106 -10.28 4.62 19.54
CA GLN A 106 -10.10 5.44 20.75
C GLN A 106 -10.33 6.93 20.48
N THR A 107 -10.13 7.39 19.25
CA THR A 107 -10.29 8.81 18.85
C THR A 107 -11.59 9.12 18.12
N ALA A 108 -12.36 8.11 17.71
CA ALA A 108 -13.70 8.23 17.13
C ALA A 108 -14.79 8.39 18.21
#